data_AF-A0A257QSP5-F1
#
_entry.id   AF-A0A257QSP5-F1
#
_cell.length_a   1.000
_cell.length_b   1.000
_cell.length_c   1.000
_cell.angle_alpha   90.00
_cell.angle_beta   90.00
_cell.angle_gamma   90.00
#
_symmetry.space_group_name_H-M   'P 1'
#
loop_
_entity.id
_entity.type
_entity.pdbx_description
1 polymer ?
#
loop_
_entity_poly.entity_id
_entity_poly.type
_entity_poly.pdbx_seq_one_letter_code
_entity_poly.pdbx_strand_id
1 'polypeptide(L)'
;MSEVDKMLDAETTADSAVGDAACDPMEKRADQNEEMPVWADAMMKRMDAMEARFGDKGNAAAEAPAVAADAPVMSADATEEEHNAGERAAGAAEEKDKIEREDAKAYADAAAAMQRTMQAKIAALEAQITKAVKPLTYEERNALSAARSYADAVYQRFGQHAPEPLAGENPIAYRKRLANGMQKHSPKFSKANLAPLDGEVFSTIESQIFADAVEASRNVAAHSPDVLMPIQTVENGLHFTRYAGRPSAWMAPFMAKPMGIKFNTNNRAS
;
A
#
# COMPACT_ATOMS: atom_id res chain seq x y z
N MET A 1 59.14 -9.60 2.16
CA MET A 1 59.04 -9.31 0.71
C MET A 1 58.11 -10.36 0.12
N SER A 2 57.02 -9.89 -0.50
CA SER A 2 55.91 -10.62 -1.16
C SER A 2 55.23 -11.67 -0.28
N GLU A 3 53.95 -11.59 0.06
CA GLU A 3 52.81 -11.50 -0.87
C GLU A 3 51.53 -11.19 -0.07
N VAL A 4 51.52 -10.08 0.67
CA VAL A 4 50.34 -9.60 1.44
C VAL A 4 50.11 -8.10 1.28
N ASP A 5 50.88 -7.44 0.41
CA ASP A 5 50.99 -5.98 0.30
C ASP A 5 50.30 -5.44 -0.98
N LYS A 6 49.20 -6.07 -1.41
CA LYS A 6 48.47 -5.69 -2.63
C LYS A 6 46.94 -5.64 -2.51
N MET A 7 46.37 -5.54 -1.31
CA MET A 7 44.91 -5.51 -1.17
C MET A 7 44.37 -4.54 -0.10
N LEU A 8 45.15 -3.53 0.28
CA LEU A 8 44.74 -2.47 1.22
C LEU A 8 45.09 -1.11 0.65
N ASP A 9 44.45 -0.74 -0.47
CA ASP A 9 44.43 0.64 -1.00
C ASP A 9 43.10 0.84 -1.75
N ALA A 10 41.98 0.89 -1.02
CA ALA A 10 40.69 1.32 -1.57
C ALA A 10 39.71 1.73 -0.46
N GLU A 11 40.10 2.65 0.41
CA GLU A 11 39.12 3.50 1.09
C GLU A 11 39.59 4.95 1.09
N THR A 12 38.63 5.86 0.86
CA THR A 12 38.65 7.31 1.16
C THR A 12 39.38 8.27 0.21
N THR A 13 38.67 8.68 -0.85
CA THR A 13 38.59 10.09 -1.30
C THR A 13 37.34 10.32 -2.14
N ALA A 14 36.31 10.93 -1.54
CA ALA A 14 35.34 11.82 -2.21
C ALA A 14 34.39 12.36 -1.14
N ASP A 15 34.86 13.40 -0.46
CA ASP A 15 34.08 14.29 0.38
C ASP A 15 33.44 15.40 -0.49
N SER A 16 32.29 15.88 -0.03
CA SER A 16 31.67 17.19 -0.24
C SER A 16 31.82 17.96 -1.57
N ALA A 17 30.72 18.01 -2.34
CA ALA A 17 30.20 19.15 -3.15
C ALA A 17 29.08 18.56 -4.04
N VAL A 18 27.83 19.03 -4.09
CA VAL A 18 27.36 20.36 -4.46
C VAL A 18 25.89 20.44 -4.02
N GLY A 19 25.54 21.49 -3.28
CA GLY A 19 24.16 21.94 -3.16
C GLY A 19 23.77 22.84 -4.34
N ASP A 20 22.47 23.05 -4.47
CA ASP A 20 21.84 24.13 -5.24
C ASP A 20 21.85 24.03 -6.78
N ALA A 21 20.74 23.52 -7.31
CA ALA A 21 20.16 23.94 -8.59
C ALA A 21 18.65 23.65 -8.46
N ALA A 22 17.84 24.62 -8.05
CA ALA A 22 17.27 25.65 -8.90
C ALA A 22 16.32 25.09 -9.97
N CYS A 23 15.15 25.72 -10.03
CA CYS A 23 14.10 25.53 -11.03
C CYS A 23 14.61 25.55 -12.48
N ASP A 24 13.77 24.95 -13.34
CA ASP A 24 13.64 25.12 -14.79
C ASP A 24 14.58 24.33 -15.73
N PRO A 25 14.07 23.83 -16.88
CA PRO A 25 13.05 24.48 -17.70
C PRO A 25 11.81 23.63 -18.06
N MET A 26 10.66 24.31 -17.99
CA MET A 26 9.52 24.14 -18.88
C MET A 26 9.98 23.89 -20.34
N GLU A 27 9.27 23.04 -21.09
CA GLU A 27 9.52 22.61 -22.49
C GLU A 27 10.42 21.37 -22.72
N LYS A 28 9.77 20.19 -22.71
CA LYS A 28 9.77 19.21 -23.82
C LYS A 28 9.05 17.92 -23.41
N ARG A 29 7.72 17.98 -23.38
CA ARG A 29 6.80 16.85 -23.62
C ARG A 29 5.60 17.36 -24.42
N ALA A 30 5.87 17.94 -25.58
CA ALA A 30 4.89 18.11 -26.64
C ALA A 30 5.12 16.95 -27.62
N ASP A 31 4.47 15.83 -27.33
CA ASP A 31 4.09 14.77 -28.28
C ASP A 31 3.43 13.65 -27.45
N GLN A 32 2.27 13.98 -26.89
CA GLN A 32 1.23 13.00 -26.62
C GLN A 32 0.07 13.48 -27.47
N ASN A 33 -0.24 12.74 -28.54
CA ASN A 33 -1.49 12.87 -29.26
C ASN A 33 -2.61 12.91 -28.21
N GLU A 34 -3.22 14.07 -28.04
CA GLU A 34 -4.47 14.25 -27.32
C GLU A 34 -5.58 13.61 -28.15
N GLU A 35 -5.57 12.27 -28.19
CA GLU A 35 -6.74 11.51 -28.58
C GLU A 35 -7.79 11.78 -27.51
N MET A 36 -8.73 12.67 -27.86
CA MET A 36 -9.97 12.87 -27.13
C MET A 36 -10.51 11.49 -26.73
N PRO A 37 -10.70 11.22 -25.43
CA PRO A 37 -11.09 9.89 -25.01
C PRO A 37 -12.41 9.53 -25.68
N VAL A 38 -12.55 8.27 -26.14
CA VAL A 38 -13.64 7.80 -27.01
C VAL A 38 -15.05 8.20 -26.52
N TRP A 39 -15.22 8.37 -25.20
CA TRP A 39 -16.48 8.83 -24.60
C TRP A 39 -16.77 10.33 -24.84
N ALA A 40 -15.76 11.19 -24.95
CA ALA A 40 -15.89 12.61 -25.28
C ALA A 40 -16.21 12.81 -26.78
N ASP A 41 -15.62 11.99 -27.65
CA ASP A 41 -15.90 12.01 -29.08
C ASP A 41 -17.33 11.53 -29.41
N ALA A 42 -17.82 10.54 -28.64
CA ALA A 42 -19.20 10.09 -28.69
C ALA A 42 -20.20 11.16 -28.18
N MET A 43 -19.79 12.03 -27.25
CA MET A 43 -20.63 13.10 -26.71
C MET A 43 -20.77 14.27 -27.69
N MET A 44 -19.68 14.70 -28.35
CA MET A 44 -19.73 15.75 -29.37
C MET A 44 -20.59 15.33 -30.58
N LYS A 45 -20.46 14.09 -31.06
CA LYS A 45 -21.31 13.57 -32.15
C LYS A 45 -22.80 13.56 -31.81
N ARG A 46 -23.16 13.38 -30.53
CA ARG A 46 -24.57 13.46 -30.08
C ARG A 46 -25.07 14.91 -30.01
N MET A 47 -24.22 15.87 -29.67
CA MET A 47 -24.58 17.30 -29.73
C MET A 47 -24.73 17.78 -31.17
N ASP A 48 -23.81 17.43 -32.07
CA ASP A 48 -23.90 17.81 -33.49
C ASP A 48 -25.18 17.26 -34.16
N ALA A 49 -25.54 16.01 -33.85
CA ALA A 49 -26.77 15.39 -34.35
C ALA A 49 -28.05 16.02 -33.77
N MET A 50 -27.96 16.62 -32.57
CA MET A 50 -29.06 17.35 -31.95
C MET A 50 -29.19 18.76 -32.53
N GLU A 51 -28.08 19.47 -32.73
CA GLU A 51 -28.06 20.83 -33.30
C GLU A 51 -28.57 20.84 -34.76
N ALA A 52 -28.21 19.82 -35.55
CA ALA A 52 -28.74 19.62 -36.90
C ALA A 52 -30.28 19.41 -36.94
N ARG A 53 -30.90 18.96 -35.83
CA ARG A 53 -32.35 18.74 -35.75
C ARG A 53 -33.14 19.97 -35.29
N PHE A 54 -32.49 20.96 -34.67
CA PHE A 54 -33.13 22.19 -34.20
C PHE A 54 -32.83 23.42 -35.07
N GLY A 55 -31.87 23.35 -36.00
CA GLY A 55 -31.44 24.47 -36.84
C GLY A 55 -32.26 24.78 -38.11
N ASP A 56 -33.19 23.92 -38.55
CA ASP A 56 -33.84 24.02 -39.88
C ASP A 56 -35.28 24.61 -39.87
N LYS A 57 -35.70 25.25 -38.77
CA LYS A 57 -37.02 25.93 -38.69
C LYS A 57 -36.91 27.35 -38.15
N GLY A 58 -36.12 28.18 -38.80
CA GLY A 58 -36.06 29.60 -38.47
C GLY A 58 -35.26 30.41 -39.47
N ASN A 59 -35.90 30.81 -40.58
CA ASN A 59 -35.82 32.14 -41.20
C ASN A 59 -36.12 32.10 -42.71
N ALA A 60 -37.37 32.39 -43.10
CA ALA A 60 -37.71 32.94 -44.43
C ALA A 60 -39.05 33.70 -44.33
N ALA A 61 -38.98 35.02 -44.57
CA ALA A 61 -39.99 36.09 -44.67
C ALA A 61 -41.40 35.66 -45.13
N ALA A 62 -42.52 36.18 -44.61
CA ALA A 62 -42.96 37.58 -44.48
C ALA A 62 -43.00 38.38 -45.80
N GLU A 63 -44.02 38.17 -46.64
CA GLU A 63 -44.67 39.24 -47.44
C GLU A 63 -45.98 38.72 -48.07
N ALA A 64 -47.07 39.50 -47.92
CA ALA A 64 -48.35 39.32 -48.61
C ALA A 64 -48.42 40.31 -49.80
N PRO A 65 -49.25 40.05 -50.82
CA PRO A 65 -50.53 40.74 -50.82
C PRO A 65 -51.73 39.93 -51.34
N ALA A 66 -52.92 40.35 -50.89
CA ALA A 66 -54.24 39.91 -51.33
C ALA A 66 -54.60 40.43 -52.74
N VAL A 67 -55.51 39.73 -53.46
CA VAL A 67 -56.84 40.20 -53.92
C VAL A 67 -57.49 39.20 -54.92
N ALA A 68 -58.69 38.71 -54.53
CA ALA A 68 -59.90 38.28 -55.27
C ALA A 68 -59.88 37.48 -56.60
N ALA A 69 -60.63 36.35 -56.64
CA ALA A 69 -61.89 36.19 -57.39
C ALA A 69 -62.43 34.73 -57.37
N ASP A 70 -63.74 34.60 -57.17
CA ASP A 70 -64.59 33.39 -57.25
C ASP A 70 -64.53 32.65 -58.60
N ALA A 71 -64.57 31.31 -58.58
CA ALA A 71 -65.64 30.47 -59.15
C ALA A 71 -65.24 28.97 -59.17
N PRO A 72 -66.20 28.03 -59.07
CA PRO A 72 -65.93 26.65 -58.64
C PRO A 72 -65.92 25.60 -59.77
N VAL A 73 -65.50 24.40 -59.36
CA VAL A 73 -65.76 23.04 -59.89
C VAL A 73 -64.79 22.42 -60.92
N MET A 74 -64.38 21.19 -60.56
CA MET A 74 -63.83 20.07 -61.36
C MET A 74 -62.35 20.10 -61.74
N SER A 75 -61.54 19.25 -61.09
CA SER A 75 -61.30 17.89 -61.60
C SER A 75 -60.41 17.11 -60.64
N ALA A 76 -60.80 15.86 -60.38
CA ALA A 76 -60.03 14.86 -59.68
C ALA A 76 -58.67 14.63 -60.36
N ASP A 77 -57.57 14.87 -59.63
CA ASP A 77 -56.31 14.10 -59.69
C ASP A 77 -55.32 14.64 -58.63
N ALA A 78 -55.44 14.24 -57.37
CA ALA A 78 -54.45 14.59 -56.32
C ALA A 78 -54.56 13.70 -55.06
N THR A 79 -54.97 12.44 -55.19
CA THR A 79 -55.23 11.57 -54.02
C THR A 79 -54.45 10.26 -54.05
N GLU A 80 -53.17 10.32 -54.43
CA GLU A 80 -52.24 9.20 -54.20
C GLU A 80 -50.90 9.63 -53.54
N GLU A 81 -50.51 10.91 -53.54
CA GLU A 81 -49.27 11.35 -52.86
C GLU A 81 -49.44 11.73 -51.38
N GLU A 82 -50.60 12.23 -50.93
CA GLU A 82 -50.79 12.61 -49.52
C GLU A 82 -51.04 11.43 -48.58
N HIS A 83 -51.64 10.33 -49.07
CA HIS A 83 -51.80 9.10 -48.28
C HIS A 83 -50.47 8.34 -48.13
N ASN A 84 -49.56 8.46 -49.10
CA ASN A 84 -48.22 7.87 -49.06
C ASN A 84 -47.26 8.69 -48.17
N ALA A 85 -47.44 10.01 -48.08
CA ALA A 85 -46.67 10.86 -47.17
C ALA A 85 -47.07 10.67 -45.70
N GLY A 86 -48.37 10.52 -45.40
CA GLY A 86 -48.87 10.26 -44.05
C GLY A 86 -48.50 8.88 -43.50
N GLU A 87 -48.53 7.84 -44.34
CA GLU A 87 -48.17 6.47 -43.97
C GLU A 87 -46.65 6.31 -43.79
N ARG A 88 -45.84 7.00 -44.60
CA ARG A 88 -44.37 7.10 -44.39
C ARG A 88 -44.00 7.92 -43.16
N ALA A 89 -44.76 8.96 -42.81
CA ALA A 89 -44.53 9.74 -41.59
C ALA A 89 -44.94 8.97 -40.32
N ALA A 90 -46.03 8.21 -40.36
CA ALA A 90 -46.46 7.33 -39.26
C ALA A 90 -45.49 6.15 -39.07
N GLY A 91 -45.06 5.50 -40.15
CA GLY A 91 -44.03 4.45 -40.09
C GLY A 91 -42.68 4.97 -39.60
N ALA A 92 -42.26 6.16 -40.04
CA ALA A 92 -41.04 6.80 -39.57
C ALA A 92 -41.12 7.26 -38.10
N ALA A 93 -42.32 7.58 -37.59
CA ALA A 93 -42.53 7.89 -36.19
C ALA A 93 -42.46 6.62 -35.31
N GLU A 94 -43.12 5.52 -35.72
CA GLU A 94 -43.05 4.24 -35.00
C GLU A 94 -41.64 3.61 -35.01
N GLU A 95 -40.90 3.75 -36.10
CA GLU A 95 -39.50 3.29 -36.21
C GLU A 95 -38.59 4.07 -35.24
N LYS A 96 -38.74 5.40 -35.18
CA LYS A 96 -37.99 6.26 -34.23
C LYS A 96 -38.32 5.92 -32.78
N ASP A 97 -39.59 5.68 -32.48
CA ASP A 97 -40.07 5.30 -31.15
C ASP A 97 -39.56 3.92 -30.70
N LYS A 98 -39.28 3.01 -31.65
CA LYS A 98 -38.64 1.72 -31.36
C LYS A 98 -37.13 1.88 -31.12
N ILE A 99 -36.45 2.66 -31.96
CA ILE A 99 -35.02 2.94 -31.82
C ILE A 99 -34.72 3.64 -30.48
N GLU A 100 -35.50 4.66 -30.10
CA GLU A 100 -35.32 5.36 -28.82
C GLU A 100 -35.56 4.45 -27.60
N ARG A 101 -36.52 3.51 -27.69
CA ARG A 101 -36.74 2.50 -26.64
C ARG A 101 -35.62 1.46 -26.56
N GLU A 102 -35.01 1.10 -27.68
CA GLU A 102 -33.88 0.18 -27.73
C GLU A 102 -32.59 0.83 -27.20
N ASP A 103 -32.32 2.08 -27.57
CA ASP A 103 -31.20 2.86 -27.06
C ASP A 103 -31.33 3.13 -25.54
N ALA A 104 -32.54 3.43 -25.06
CA ALA A 104 -32.82 3.58 -23.63
C ALA A 104 -32.58 2.28 -22.85
N LYS A 105 -32.93 1.12 -23.42
CA LYS A 105 -32.64 -0.19 -22.83
C LYS A 105 -31.14 -0.51 -22.85
N ALA A 106 -30.45 -0.24 -23.96
CA ALA A 106 -29.00 -0.45 -24.05
C ALA A 106 -28.24 0.43 -23.04
N TYR A 107 -28.69 1.66 -22.81
CA TYR A 107 -28.13 2.53 -21.79
C TYR A 107 -28.42 2.04 -20.37
N ALA A 108 -29.64 1.57 -20.11
CA ALA A 108 -30.00 0.97 -18.82
C ALA A 108 -29.21 -0.32 -18.54
N ASP A 109 -29.00 -1.16 -19.55
CA ASP A 109 -28.21 -2.39 -19.45
C ASP A 109 -26.72 -2.08 -19.26
N ALA A 110 -26.18 -1.07 -19.94
CA ALA A 110 -24.82 -0.59 -19.74
C ALA A 110 -24.62 -0.01 -18.34
N ALA A 111 -25.58 0.78 -17.84
CA ALA A 111 -25.56 1.30 -16.48
C ALA A 111 -25.66 0.18 -15.43
N ALA A 112 -26.53 -0.82 -15.64
CA ALA A 112 -26.66 -1.97 -14.76
C ALA A 112 -25.39 -2.85 -14.78
N ALA A 113 -24.74 -3.01 -15.95
CA ALA A 113 -23.47 -3.70 -16.06
C ALA A 113 -22.36 -2.95 -15.29
N MET A 114 -22.27 -1.63 -15.46
CA MET A 114 -21.34 -0.80 -14.70
C MET A 114 -21.58 -0.91 -13.20
N GLN A 115 -22.84 -0.87 -12.76
CA GLN A 115 -23.21 -0.99 -11.36
C GLN A 115 -22.87 -2.37 -10.79
N ARG A 116 -23.08 -3.46 -11.55
CA ARG A 116 -22.64 -4.81 -11.16
C ARG A 116 -21.11 -4.90 -11.04
N THR A 117 -20.36 -4.34 -11.97
CA THR A 117 -18.89 -4.36 -11.90
C THR A 117 -18.37 -3.54 -10.72
N MET A 118 -19.00 -2.41 -10.41
CA MET A 118 -18.67 -1.59 -9.24
C MET A 118 -19.00 -2.34 -7.94
N GLN A 119 -20.18 -2.94 -7.85
CA GLN A 119 -20.57 -3.73 -6.68
C GLN A 119 -19.65 -4.94 -6.48
N ALA A 120 -19.23 -5.62 -7.55
CA ALA A 120 -18.27 -6.71 -7.47
C ALA A 120 -16.90 -6.25 -6.95
N LYS A 121 -16.43 -5.06 -7.40
CA LYS A 121 -15.21 -4.45 -6.87
C LYS A 121 -15.34 -4.04 -5.41
N ILE A 122 -16.47 -3.45 -5.02
CA ILE A 122 -16.75 -3.08 -3.62
C ILE A 122 -16.75 -4.34 -2.74
N ALA A 123 -17.45 -5.40 -3.14
CA ALA A 123 -17.48 -6.65 -2.39
C ALA A 123 -16.09 -7.30 -2.28
N ALA A 124 -15.29 -7.25 -3.35
CA ALA A 124 -13.90 -7.73 -3.31
C ALA A 124 -13.03 -6.90 -2.36
N LEU A 125 -13.17 -5.58 -2.36
CA LEU A 125 -12.46 -4.68 -1.44
C LEU A 125 -12.92 -4.87 0.01
N GLU A 126 -14.22 -5.00 0.26
CA GLU A 126 -14.77 -5.29 1.58
C GLU A 126 -14.23 -6.62 2.12
N ALA A 127 -14.16 -7.67 1.30
CA ALA A 127 -13.56 -8.94 1.69
C ALA A 127 -12.07 -8.79 2.08
N GLN A 128 -11.31 -7.97 1.34
CA GLN A 128 -9.91 -7.68 1.67
C GLN A 128 -9.78 -6.87 2.97
N ILE A 129 -10.61 -5.84 3.16
CA ILE A 129 -10.64 -5.02 4.38
C ILE A 129 -10.99 -5.90 5.58
N THR A 130 -12.00 -6.75 5.47
CA THR A 130 -12.43 -7.63 6.57
C THR A 130 -11.31 -8.60 6.97
N LYS A 131 -10.52 -9.08 6.01
CA LYS A 131 -9.36 -9.93 6.27
C LYS A 131 -8.21 -9.17 6.94
N ALA A 132 -7.99 -7.91 6.55
CA ALA A 132 -6.90 -7.08 7.07
C ALA A 132 -7.21 -6.45 8.44
N VAL A 133 -8.47 -6.10 8.69
CA VAL A 133 -8.92 -5.31 9.86
C VAL A 133 -9.72 -6.17 10.83
N LYS A 134 -9.70 -7.50 10.71
CA LYS A 134 -10.41 -8.39 11.64
C LYS A 134 -9.99 -8.04 13.08
N PRO A 135 -10.90 -7.52 13.92
CA PRO A 135 -10.55 -7.16 15.27
C PRO A 135 -10.17 -8.43 16.03
N LEU A 136 -9.04 -8.40 16.73
CA LEU A 136 -8.61 -9.53 17.53
C LEU A 136 -9.68 -9.86 18.56
N THR A 137 -10.05 -11.14 18.61
CA THR A 137 -10.91 -11.68 19.66
C THR A 137 -10.25 -11.53 21.03
N TYR A 138 -11.03 -11.63 22.10
CA TYR A 138 -10.49 -11.56 23.46
C TYR A 138 -9.45 -12.65 23.73
N GLU A 139 -9.69 -13.87 23.22
CA GLU A 139 -8.76 -15.00 23.34
C GLU A 139 -7.44 -14.72 22.63
N GLU A 140 -7.47 -14.18 21.41
CA GLU A 140 -6.24 -13.83 20.68
C GLU A 140 -5.45 -12.72 21.39
N ARG A 141 -6.13 -11.73 21.97
CA ARG A 141 -5.51 -10.67 22.78
C ARG A 141 -4.83 -11.24 24.03
N ASN A 142 -5.50 -12.18 24.71
CA ASN A 142 -4.93 -12.86 25.87
C ASN A 142 -3.71 -13.71 25.47
N ALA A 143 -3.79 -14.44 24.37
CA ALA A 143 -2.70 -15.25 23.83
C ALA A 143 -1.46 -14.40 23.46
N LEU A 144 -1.66 -13.22 22.83
CA LEU A 144 -0.57 -12.28 22.57
C LEU A 144 0.09 -11.79 23.86
N SER A 145 -0.72 -11.43 24.86
CA SER A 145 -0.24 -10.93 26.14
C SER A 145 0.55 -12.01 26.91
N ALA A 146 0.07 -13.25 26.89
CA ALA A 146 0.74 -14.40 27.47
C ALA A 146 2.06 -14.71 26.75
N ALA A 147 2.05 -14.76 25.41
CA ALA A 147 3.25 -14.98 24.61
C ALA A 147 4.31 -13.90 24.85
N ARG A 148 3.88 -12.63 24.93
CA ARG A 148 4.77 -11.51 25.25
C ARG A 148 5.40 -11.68 26.62
N SER A 149 4.59 -11.94 27.65
CA SER A 149 5.07 -12.06 29.03
C SER A 149 6.09 -13.20 29.18
N TYR A 150 5.82 -14.34 28.53
CA TYR A 150 6.74 -15.47 28.50
C TYR A 150 8.05 -15.15 27.77
N ALA A 151 7.98 -14.55 26.59
CA ALA A 151 9.17 -14.18 25.84
C ALA A 151 9.98 -13.09 26.54
N ASP A 152 9.33 -12.10 27.16
CA ASP A 152 10.03 -11.01 27.86
C ASP A 152 10.90 -11.56 29.00
N ALA A 153 10.44 -12.58 29.72
CA ALA A 153 11.24 -13.26 30.74
C ALA A 153 12.54 -13.90 30.18
N VAL A 154 12.55 -14.29 28.90
CA VAL A 154 13.75 -14.82 28.22
C VAL A 154 14.61 -13.68 27.67
N TYR A 155 14.01 -12.70 27.00
CA TYR A 155 14.71 -11.54 26.43
C TYR A 155 15.43 -10.72 27.52
N GLN A 156 14.81 -10.58 28.69
CA GLN A 156 15.40 -9.88 29.84
C GLN A 156 16.74 -10.49 30.26
N ARG A 157 16.96 -11.80 30.06
CA ARG A 157 18.24 -12.45 30.38
C ARG A 157 19.39 -11.93 29.52
N PHE A 158 19.09 -11.40 28.34
CA PHE A 158 20.04 -10.77 27.42
C PHE A 158 20.04 -9.23 27.53
N GLY A 159 19.35 -8.66 28.53
CA GLY A 159 19.19 -7.22 28.69
C GLY A 159 18.32 -6.59 27.59
N GLN A 160 17.45 -7.38 26.96
CA GLN A 160 16.54 -6.94 25.91
C GLN A 160 15.09 -7.08 26.39
N HIS A 161 14.17 -6.46 25.65
CA HIS A 161 12.72 -6.63 25.86
C HIS A 161 12.10 -7.36 24.68
N ALA A 162 11.03 -8.11 24.95
CA ALA A 162 10.23 -8.70 23.88
C ALA A 162 9.60 -7.58 23.02
N PRO A 163 9.80 -7.61 21.69
CA PRO A 163 9.16 -6.66 20.78
C PRO A 163 7.64 -6.60 20.93
N GLU A 164 7.05 -5.41 20.85
CA GLU A 164 5.59 -5.22 20.92
C GLU A 164 4.86 -5.93 19.77
N PRO A 165 3.65 -6.52 20.00
CA PRO A 165 2.80 -7.04 18.94
C PRO A 165 2.45 -5.98 17.90
N LEU A 166 2.49 -6.34 16.61
CA LEU A 166 2.07 -5.45 15.52
C LEU A 166 0.55 -5.39 15.42
N ALA A 167 0.02 -4.28 14.91
CA ALA A 167 -1.41 -4.12 14.69
C ALA A 167 -1.92 -5.16 13.67
N GLY A 168 -2.92 -5.96 14.07
CA GLY A 168 -3.47 -7.03 13.24
C GLY A 168 -2.60 -8.31 13.19
N GLU A 169 -1.55 -8.41 14.00
CA GLU A 169 -0.71 -9.61 14.06
C GLU A 169 -1.48 -10.78 14.72
N ASN A 170 -1.46 -11.94 14.05
CA ASN A 170 -2.00 -13.17 14.62
C ASN A 170 -1.07 -13.68 15.75
N PRO A 171 -1.61 -14.23 16.86
CA PRO A 171 -0.81 -14.87 17.91
C PRO A 171 0.32 -15.77 17.44
N ILE A 172 0.10 -16.60 16.40
CA ILE A 172 1.16 -17.49 15.89
C ILE A 172 2.26 -16.74 15.14
N ALA A 173 1.90 -15.69 14.40
CA ALA A 173 2.86 -14.86 13.68
C ALA A 173 3.75 -14.09 14.68
N TYR A 174 3.13 -13.57 15.74
CA TYR A 174 3.83 -12.89 16.82
C TYR A 174 4.85 -13.81 17.51
N ARG A 175 4.42 -15.01 17.90
CA ARG A 175 5.33 -16.01 18.50
C ARG A 175 6.50 -16.38 17.58
N LYS A 176 6.27 -16.55 16.28
CA LYS A 176 7.33 -16.80 15.29
C LYS A 176 8.35 -15.65 15.25
N ARG A 177 7.88 -14.40 15.28
CA ARG A 177 8.75 -13.22 15.31
C ARG A 177 9.60 -13.17 16.59
N LEU A 178 9.01 -13.50 17.74
CA LEU A 178 9.72 -13.60 19.02
C LEU A 178 10.79 -14.69 19.00
N ALA A 179 10.45 -15.88 18.47
CA ALA A 179 11.38 -17.00 18.35
C ALA A 179 12.54 -16.69 17.39
N ASN A 180 12.27 -16.03 16.26
CA ASN A 180 13.32 -15.60 15.31
C ASN A 180 14.37 -14.72 15.98
N GLY A 181 13.99 -13.82 16.90
CA GLY A 181 14.95 -12.96 17.59
C GLY A 181 15.90 -13.72 18.53
N MET A 182 15.44 -14.83 19.12
CA MET A 182 16.24 -15.68 20.02
C MET A 182 16.92 -16.86 19.31
N GLN A 183 16.55 -17.12 18.06
CA GLN A 183 17.01 -18.27 17.27
C GLN A 183 18.54 -18.36 17.16
N LYS A 184 19.25 -17.22 17.16
CA LYS A 184 20.72 -17.14 17.15
C LYS A 184 21.38 -17.85 18.33
N HIS A 185 20.67 -18.06 19.43
CA HIS A 185 21.16 -18.76 20.61
C HIS A 185 20.95 -20.28 20.56
N SER A 186 20.13 -20.77 19.63
CA SER A 186 19.92 -22.21 19.41
C SER A 186 20.86 -22.73 18.32
N PRO A 187 21.82 -23.62 18.63
CA PRO A 187 22.69 -24.21 17.62
C PRO A 187 21.89 -25.00 16.57
N LYS A 188 20.84 -25.69 17.02
CA LYS A 188 20.00 -26.57 16.18
C LYS A 188 19.13 -25.80 15.20
N PHE A 189 18.60 -24.65 15.64
CA PHE A 189 17.63 -23.90 14.86
C PHE A 189 18.15 -22.56 14.34
N SER A 190 19.40 -22.15 14.60
CA SER A 190 19.99 -20.88 14.15
C SER A 190 19.77 -20.51 12.67
N LYS A 191 19.66 -21.51 11.79
CA LYS A 191 19.47 -21.34 10.33
C LYS A 191 18.11 -21.85 9.81
N ALA A 192 17.22 -22.30 10.69
CA ALA A 192 15.94 -22.85 10.29
C ALA A 192 14.95 -21.75 9.88
N ASN A 193 14.09 -22.01 8.90
CA ASN A 193 13.02 -21.08 8.55
C ASN A 193 11.75 -21.41 9.35
N LEU A 194 11.31 -20.49 10.22
CA LEU A 194 10.13 -20.69 11.07
C LEU A 194 8.81 -20.25 10.39
N ALA A 195 8.87 -19.52 9.28
CA ALA A 195 7.69 -19.00 8.59
C ALA A 195 6.69 -20.09 8.13
N PRO A 196 7.12 -21.20 7.48
CA PRO A 196 6.19 -22.19 6.94
C PRO A 196 5.65 -23.18 7.98
N LEU A 197 6.14 -23.15 9.21
CA LEU A 197 5.76 -24.14 10.23
C LEU A 197 4.32 -23.96 10.69
N ASP A 198 3.60 -25.06 10.85
CA ASP A 198 2.27 -25.05 11.45
C ASP A 198 2.33 -24.86 12.98
N GLY A 199 1.23 -24.42 13.59
CA GLY A 199 1.16 -23.98 14.98
C GLY A 199 1.60 -25.01 16.02
N GLU A 200 1.22 -26.28 15.84
CA GLU A 200 1.59 -27.36 16.77
C GLU A 200 3.08 -27.69 16.71
N VAL A 201 3.59 -27.92 15.50
CA VAL A 201 5.02 -28.21 15.24
C VAL A 201 5.89 -27.04 15.71
N PHE A 202 5.43 -25.82 15.44
CA PHE A 202 6.11 -24.62 15.88
C PHE A 202 6.18 -24.53 17.41
N SER A 203 5.17 -24.97 18.16
CA SER A 203 5.17 -24.88 19.62
C SER A 203 6.29 -25.69 20.28
N THR A 204 6.61 -26.87 19.75
CA THR A 204 7.74 -27.68 20.23
C THR A 204 9.08 -27.03 19.90
N ILE A 205 9.20 -26.48 18.69
CA ILE A 205 10.43 -25.81 18.24
C ILE A 205 10.65 -24.52 19.03
N GLU A 206 9.60 -23.72 19.25
CA GLU A 206 9.64 -22.51 20.07
C GLU A 206 10.13 -22.81 21.48
N SER A 207 9.58 -23.85 22.12
CA SER A 207 9.99 -24.27 23.46
C SER A 207 11.48 -24.63 23.51
N GLN A 208 11.98 -25.32 22.48
CA GLN A 208 13.40 -25.67 22.40
C GLN A 208 14.29 -24.43 22.16
N ILE A 209 13.88 -23.52 21.26
CA ILE A 209 14.63 -22.27 21.01
C ILE A 209 14.76 -21.44 22.29
N PHE A 210 13.68 -21.31 23.05
CA PHE A 210 13.72 -20.56 24.30
C PHE A 210 14.50 -21.28 25.40
N ALA A 211 14.42 -22.62 25.49
CA ALA A 211 15.25 -23.40 26.40
C ALA A 211 16.74 -23.22 26.10
N ASP A 212 17.13 -23.34 24.83
CA ASP A 212 18.50 -23.12 24.37
C ASP A 212 18.96 -21.68 24.67
N ALA A 213 18.08 -20.69 24.49
CA ALA A 213 18.37 -19.29 24.81
C ALA A 213 18.59 -19.07 26.31
N VAL A 214 17.77 -19.68 27.18
CA VAL A 214 17.95 -19.61 28.64
C VAL A 214 19.26 -20.28 29.06
N GLU A 215 19.66 -21.37 28.41
CA GLU A 215 20.95 -22.02 28.66
C GLU A 215 22.11 -21.14 28.19
N ALA A 216 22.02 -20.58 26.98
CA ALA A 216 23.02 -19.66 26.42
C ALA A 216 23.19 -18.41 27.29
N SER A 217 22.13 -17.91 27.92
CA SER A 217 22.19 -16.76 28.84
C SER A 217 22.96 -17.05 30.14
N ARG A 218 23.34 -18.29 30.42
CA ARG A 218 24.22 -18.59 31.55
C ARG A 218 25.69 -18.32 31.20
N ASN A 219 26.01 -18.26 29.92
CA ASN A 219 27.37 -18.00 29.44
C ASN A 219 27.63 -16.49 29.33
N VAL A 220 28.65 -16.01 30.03
CA VAL A 220 29.05 -14.59 30.04
C VAL A 220 29.30 -14.05 28.62
N ALA A 221 29.86 -14.87 27.72
CA ALA A 221 30.17 -14.46 26.35
C ALA A 221 28.93 -14.17 25.48
N ALA A 222 27.75 -14.68 25.86
CA ALA A 222 26.52 -14.47 25.12
C ALA A 222 25.84 -13.10 25.39
N HIS A 223 26.34 -12.34 26.38
CA HIS A 223 25.75 -11.07 26.78
C HIS A 223 26.40 -9.89 26.06
N SER A 224 25.62 -8.82 25.83
CA SER A 224 26.16 -7.56 25.32
C SER A 224 27.09 -6.93 26.36
N PRO A 225 28.30 -6.46 25.99
CA PRO A 225 29.21 -5.80 26.93
C PRO A 225 28.68 -4.45 27.45
N ASP A 226 27.71 -3.86 26.75
CA ASP A 226 27.16 -2.53 27.03
C ASP A 226 26.06 -2.53 28.09
N VAL A 227 25.64 -3.70 28.58
CA VAL A 227 24.61 -3.82 29.61
C VAL A 227 25.15 -4.67 30.76
N LEU A 228 25.03 -4.16 31.99
CA LEU A 228 25.38 -4.92 33.18
C LEU A 228 24.19 -5.79 33.62
N MET A 229 24.33 -7.11 33.56
CA MET A 229 23.27 -8.06 33.83
C MET A 229 23.58 -8.96 35.03
N PRO A 230 22.64 -9.16 35.98
CA PRO A 230 22.80 -10.12 37.06
C PRO A 230 22.60 -11.55 36.58
N ILE A 231 23.57 -12.41 36.87
CA ILE A 231 23.53 -13.86 36.71
C ILE A 231 23.43 -14.45 38.12
N GLN A 232 22.26 -14.98 38.44
CA GLN A 232 22.03 -15.67 39.70
C GLN A 232 22.33 -17.17 39.55
N THR A 233 23.25 -17.68 40.35
CA THR A 233 23.53 -19.11 40.47
C THR A 233 23.24 -19.59 41.88
N VAL A 234 22.75 -20.82 42.01
CA VAL A 234 22.54 -21.46 43.31
C VAL A 234 23.58 -22.57 43.45
N GLU A 235 24.50 -22.41 44.40
CA GLU A 235 25.52 -23.41 44.72
C GLU A 235 25.36 -23.77 46.21
N ASN A 236 25.15 -25.05 46.52
CA ASN A 236 24.98 -25.55 47.89
C ASN A 236 23.85 -24.85 48.69
N GLY A 237 22.78 -24.43 48.01
CA GLY A 237 21.65 -23.70 48.63
C GLY A 237 21.92 -22.22 48.89
N LEU A 238 23.11 -21.70 48.53
CA LEU A 238 23.45 -20.29 48.59
C LEU A 238 23.20 -19.63 47.23
N HIS A 239 22.57 -18.46 47.26
CA HIS A 239 22.35 -17.64 46.08
C HIS A 239 23.58 -16.74 45.85
N PHE A 240 24.28 -16.95 44.73
CA PHE A 240 25.35 -16.08 44.27
C PHE A 240 24.83 -15.21 43.11
N THR A 241 25.05 -13.91 43.18
CA THR A 241 24.76 -13.00 42.07
C THR A 241 26.09 -12.51 41.48
N ARG A 242 26.41 -12.94 40.27
CA ARG A 242 27.55 -12.42 39.48
C ARG A 242 27.01 -11.45 38.45
N TYR A 243 27.73 -10.39 38.14
CA TYR A 243 27.33 -9.47 37.09
C TYR A 243 28.18 -9.69 35.84
N ALA A 244 27.53 -9.82 34.69
CA ALA A 244 28.19 -9.86 33.37
C ALA A 244 28.03 -8.50 32.67
N GLY A 245 29.06 -8.08 31.93
CA GLY A 245 29.09 -6.78 31.24
C GLY A 245 30.08 -5.80 31.86
N ARG A 246 30.14 -4.58 31.32
CA ARG A 246 31.03 -3.53 31.82
C ARG A 246 30.36 -2.74 32.96
N PRO A 247 31.01 -2.58 34.13
CA PRO A 247 30.50 -1.71 35.19
C PRO A 247 30.27 -0.26 34.75
N SER A 248 31.00 0.21 33.74
CA SER A 248 30.80 1.54 33.17
C SER A 248 29.41 1.74 32.55
N ALA A 249 28.73 0.67 32.13
CA ALA A 249 27.40 0.74 31.52
C ALA A 249 26.36 1.39 32.44
N TRP A 250 26.25 0.91 33.68
CA TRP A 250 25.31 1.47 34.66
C TRP A 250 25.86 2.72 35.35
N MET A 251 27.19 2.88 35.40
CA MET A 251 27.83 4.09 35.95
C MET A 251 27.84 5.27 34.98
N ALA A 252 27.51 5.07 33.70
CA ALA A 252 27.60 6.12 32.67
C ALA A 252 26.87 7.43 33.05
N PRO A 253 25.67 7.42 33.66
CA PRO A 253 25.01 8.65 34.10
C PRO A 253 25.71 9.35 35.28
N PHE A 254 26.53 8.62 36.05
CA PHE A 254 27.22 9.10 37.24
C PHE A 254 28.67 9.51 36.96
N MET A 255 29.26 9.05 35.86
CA MET A 255 30.62 9.42 35.46
C MET A 255 30.61 10.79 34.79
N ALA A 256 31.53 11.66 35.21
CA ALA A 256 31.76 12.93 34.53
C ALA A 256 32.15 12.65 33.06
N LYS A 257 31.52 13.37 32.12
CA LYS A 257 31.86 13.26 30.70
C LYS A 257 33.36 13.55 30.55
N PRO A 258 34.16 12.65 29.95
CA PRO A 258 35.59 12.86 29.83
C PRO A 258 35.81 14.15 29.03
N MET A 259 36.40 15.15 29.68
CA MET A 259 36.81 16.39 29.02
C MET A 259 37.96 16.04 28.08
N GLY A 260 37.70 16.04 26.78
CA GLY A 260 38.73 15.82 25.77
C GLY A 260 39.67 17.02 25.74
N ILE A 261 40.83 16.92 26.39
CA ILE A 261 41.89 17.91 26.29
C ILE A 261 42.72 17.58 25.04
N LYS A 262 42.63 18.42 24.01
CA LYS A 262 43.55 18.36 22.85
C LYS A 262 44.85 19.06 23.22
N PHE A 263 45.94 18.31 23.33
CA PHE A 263 47.27 18.89 23.43
C PHE A 263 47.70 19.37 22.04
N ASN A 264 47.91 20.68 21.90
CA ASN A 264 48.49 21.23 20.68
C ASN A 264 50.01 20.98 20.71
N THR A 265 50.46 19.84 20.19
CA THR A 265 51.88 19.59 19.97
C THR A 265 52.32 20.30 18.70
N ASN A 266 52.54 21.61 18.79
CA ASN A 266 53.27 22.35 17.77
C ASN A 266 54.70 21.77 17.71
N ASN A 267 54.95 20.95 16.69
CA ASN A 267 56.28 20.41 16.39
C ASN A 267 57.18 21.54 15.88
N ARG A 268 57.72 22.36 16.80
CA ARG A 268 58.92 23.16 16.55
C ARG A 268 60.12 22.27 16.87
N ALA A 269 60.43 21.38 15.95
CA ALA A 269 61.75 20.76 15.89
C ALA A 269 62.68 21.74 15.17
N SER A 270 63.81 21.98 15.84
CA SER A 270 64.94 22.85 15.52
C SER A 270 65.59 22.61 14.17
#